data_AF-K2APP7-F1
#
_entry.id   AF-K2APP7-F1
#
_cell.length_a   1.000
_cell.length_b   1.000
_cell.length_c   1.000
_cell.angle_alpha   90.00
_cell.angle_beta   90.00
_cell.angle_gamma   90.00
#
_symmetry.space_group_name_H-M   'P 1'
#
loop_
_entity.id
_entity.type
_entity.pdbx_description
1 polymer ?
#
loop_
_entity_poly.entity_id
_entity_poly.type
_entity_poly.pdbx_seq_one_letter_code
_entity_poly.pdbx_strand_id
1 'polypeptide(L)'
;MPVFEYKGVDAKSKNVNGVVDAESERAARAKLRKQKIFPTKLIQQGTGPSLKSITLFNSVKVEDVAGMSRQLAILLNAKIPLIDAIEATADQVEHPEVRKALT
;
A
#
# COMPACT_ATOMS: atom_id res chain seq x y z
N MET A 1 -6.50 27.86 -2.51
CA MET A 1 -5.07 27.69 -2.84
C MET A 1 -4.80 26.19 -2.90
N PRO A 2 -4.19 25.65 -3.96
CA PRO A 2 -3.93 24.22 -4.05
C PRO A 2 -2.88 23.79 -3.02
N VAL A 3 -3.12 22.61 -2.46
CA VAL A 3 -2.25 21.99 -1.46
C VAL A 3 -1.42 20.92 -2.18
N PHE A 4 -0.12 20.87 -1.95
CA PHE A 4 0.78 19.90 -2.58
C PHE A 4 1.40 19.00 -1.51
N GLU A 5 1.27 17.69 -1.66
CA GLU A 5 1.99 16.73 -0.85
C GLU A 5 3.38 16.51 -1.47
N TYR A 6 4.43 16.62 -0.65
CA TYR A 6 5.80 16.42 -1.09
C TYR A 6 6.46 15.29 -0.31
N LYS A 7 7.26 14.50 -1.01
CA LYS A 7 8.25 13.58 -0.43
C LYS A 7 9.61 14.01 -0.93
N GLY A 8 10.51 14.34 -0.02
CA GLY A 8 11.83 14.85 -0.37
C GLY A 8 12.89 14.46 0.64
N VAL A 9 14.12 14.83 0.32
CA VAL A 9 15.28 14.65 1.17
C VAL A 9 15.71 16.03 1.66
N ASP A 10 15.80 16.20 2.97
CA ASP A 10 16.38 17.41 3.57
C ASP A 10 17.90 17.43 3.33
N ALA A 11 18.55 18.59 3.41
CA ALA A 11 20.01 18.75 3.27
C ALA A 11 20.83 17.90 4.26
N LYS A 12 20.19 17.33 5.30
CA LYS A 12 20.75 16.36 6.25
C LYS A 12 20.53 14.89 5.85
N SER A 13 20.17 14.62 4.60
CA SER A 13 19.87 13.28 4.06
C SER A 13 18.71 12.56 4.77
N LYS A 14 17.82 13.29 5.45
CA LYS A 14 16.62 12.72 6.07
C LYS A 14 15.45 12.79 5.10
N ASN A 15 14.75 11.67 4.92
CA ASN A 15 13.50 11.63 4.18
C ASN A 15 12.45 12.42 4.97
N VAL A 16 11.95 13.49 4.37
CA VAL A 16 10.89 14.34 4.92
C VAL A 16 9.68 14.30 4.00
N ASN A 17 8.53 14.02 4.59
CA ASN A 17 7.23 14.04 3.95
C ASN A 17 6.35 15.07 4.65
N GLY A 18 5.65 15.86 3.85
CA GLY A 18 4.83 16.94 4.38
C GLY A 18 3.92 17.53 3.31
N VAL A 19 3.21 18.56 3.72
CA VAL A 19 2.25 19.26 2.88
C VAL A 19 2.70 20.70 2.72
N VAL A 20 2.60 21.25 1.50
CA VAL A 20 2.97 22.63 1.19
C VAL A 20 1.90 23.30 0.35
N ASP A 21 1.44 24.47 0.79
CA ASP A 21 0.49 25.26 0.04
C ASP A 21 1.20 26.07 -1.04
N ALA A 22 0.80 25.91 -2.30
CA ALA A 22 1.40 26.63 -3.42
C ALA A 22 0.40 26.80 -4.57
N GLU A 23 0.60 27.81 -5.42
CA GLU A 23 -0.30 28.06 -6.57
C GLU A 23 0.02 27.20 -7.79
N SER A 24 1.20 26.59 -7.85
CA SER A 24 1.68 25.76 -8.96
C SER A 24 2.81 24.83 -8.52
N GLU A 25 3.05 23.74 -9.24
CA GLU A 25 4.15 22.80 -9.00
C GLU A 25 5.53 23.50 -8.98
N ARG A 26 5.74 24.48 -9.87
CA ARG A 26 6.97 25.31 -9.89
C ARG A 26 7.11 26.15 -8.62
N ALA A 27 6.00 26.72 -8.14
CA ALA A 27 5.97 27.50 -6.90
C ALA A 27 6.20 26.60 -5.67
N ALA A 28 5.66 25.38 -5.66
CA ALA A 28 5.89 24.39 -4.61
C ALA A 28 7.37 23.98 -4.54
N ARG A 29 7.99 23.65 -5.69
CA ARG A 29 9.43 23.33 -5.75
C ARG A 29 10.31 24.50 -5.30
N ALA A 30 9.95 25.73 -5.65
CA ALA A 30 10.67 26.92 -5.20
C ALA A 30 10.57 27.14 -3.68
N LYS A 31 9.38 26.92 -3.08
CA LYS A 31 9.18 26.97 -1.62
C LYS A 31 9.98 25.87 -0.90
N LEU A 32 9.96 24.64 -1.39
CA LEU A 32 10.71 23.53 -0.80
C LEU A 32 12.23 23.73 -0.90
N ARG A 33 12.71 24.24 -2.03
CA ARG A 33 14.13 24.62 -2.19
C ARG A 33 14.56 25.71 -1.22
N LYS A 34 13.72 26.74 -0.96
CA LYS A 34 13.98 27.75 0.08
C LYS A 34 14.07 27.14 1.48
N GLN A 35 13.33 26.07 1.72
CA GLN A 35 13.36 25.30 2.96
C GLN A 35 14.51 24.26 3.00
N LYS A 36 15.41 24.24 2.01
CA LYS A 36 16.52 23.27 1.86
C LYS A 36 16.06 21.81 1.70
N ILE A 37 14.81 21.60 1.30
CA ILE A 37 14.23 20.28 1.02
C ILE A 37 14.29 20.04 -0.49
N PHE A 38 14.88 18.92 -0.89
CA PHE A 38 14.90 18.46 -2.28
C PHE A 38 13.73 17.50 -2.52
N PRO A 39 12.64 17.92 -3.20
CA PRO A 39 11.51 17.04 -3.46
C PRO A 39 11.87 15.97 -4.49
N THR A 40 11.73 14.70 -4.11
CA THR A 40 11.85 13.53 -4.98
C THR A 40 10.52 13.22 -5.68
N LYS A 41 9.39 13.52 -5.02
CA LYS A 41 8.03 13.42 -5.57
C LYS A 41 7.20 14.61 -5.08
N LEU A 42 6.45 15.24 -5.98
CA LEU A 42 5.56 16.36 -5.69
C LEU A 42 4.20 16.09 -6.35
N ILE A 43 3.14 15.98 -5.55
CA ILE A 43 1.80 15.60 -6.03
C ILE A 43 0.79 16.65 -5.55
N GLN A 44 -0.05 17.15 -6.47
CA GLN A 44 -1.14 18.08 -6.14
C GLN A 44 -2.26 17.33 -5.42
N GLN A 45 -2.61 17.77 -4.22
CA GLN A 45 -3.74 17.24 -3.47
C GLN A 45 -5.04 17.71 -4.17
N GLY A 46 -5.71 16.77 -4.85
CA GLY A 46 -6.99 16.99 -5.52
C GLY A 46 -7.11 16.50 -6.97
N THR A 47 -5.99 16.20 -7.66
CA THR A 47 -6.00 15.83 -9.10
C THR A 47 -5.10 14.65 -9.46
N GLY A 48 -4.55 13.94 -8.48
CA GLY A 48 -3.80 12.69 -8.68
C GLY A 48 -4.24 11.63 -7.68
N PRO A 49 -4.09 10.33 -8.00
CA PRO A 49 -4.51 9.25 -7.12
C PRO A 49 -3.86 9.49 -5.77
N SER A 50 -4.71 9.58 -4.75
CA SER A 50 -4.33 9.80 -3.37
C SER A 50 -3.12 8.91 -3.05
N LEU A 51 -2.09 9.48 -2.43
CA LEU A 51 -0.95 8.74 -1.87
C LEU A 51 -1.38 7.68 -0.81
N LYS A 52 -2.68 7.57 -0.51
CA LYS A 52 -3.34 6.40 0.09
C LYS A 52 -3.29 5.13 -0.78
N SER A 53 -2.88 5.22 -2.05
CA SER A 53 -2.74 4.08 -2.98
C SER A 53 -1.35 3.44 -2.97
N ILE A 54 -0.50 3.75 -1.99
CA ILE A 54 0.59 2.84 -1.63
C ILE A 54 -0.05 1.67 -0.87
N THR A 55 -0.75 0.82 -1.62
CA THR A 55 -1.11 -0.55 -1.25
C THR A 55 0.12 -1.47 -1.22
N LEU A 56 1.33 -0.92 -0.97
CA LEU A 56 2.53 -1.74 -0.74
C LEU A 56 2.45 -2.54 0.57
N PHE A 57 1.49 -2.24 1.45
CA PHE A 57 1.25 -3.00 2.68
C PHE A 57 0.04 -3.94 2.60
N ASN A 58 -0.45 -4.28 1.40
CA ASN A 58 -1.22 -5.52 1.21
C ASN A 58 -0.30 -6.74 1.11
N SER A 59 0.84 -6.72 1.82
CA SER A 59 1.70 -7.87 1.93
C SER A 59 1.01 -8.89 2.83
N VAL A 60 0.45 -9.93 2.21
CA VAL A 60 0.03 -11.13 2.93
C VAL A 60 1.24 -11.64 3.72
N LYS A 61 1.07 -11.88 5.03
CA LYS A 61 2.16 -12.41 5.84
C LYS A 61 2.46 -13.84 5.41
N VAL A 62 3.73 -14.24 5.53
CA VAL A 62 4.15 -15.62 5.22
C VAL A 62 3.36 -16.63 6.07
N GLU A 63 3.01 -16.24 7.31
CA GLU A 63 2.18 -17.03 8.23
C GLU A 63 0.79 -17.32 7.66
N ASP A 64 0.16 -16.33 7.01
CA ASP A 64 -1.20 -16.48 6.44
C ASP A 64 -1.18 -17.44 5.24
N VAL A 65 -0.15 -17.34 4.39
CA VAL A 65 0.05 -18.25 3.25
C VAL A 65 0.34 -19.68 3.75
N ALA A 66 1.18 -19.81 4.78
CA ALA A 66 1.50 -21.10 5.39
C ALA A 66 0.28 -21.76 6.07
N GLY A 67 -0.57 -20.97 6.74
CA GLY A 67 -1.80 -21.43 7.35
C GLY A 67 -2.80 -21.94 6.30
N MET A 68 -3.07 -21.12 5.28
CA MET A 68 -3.98 -21.46 4.18
C MET A 68 -3.53 -22.74 3.45
N SER A 69 -2.26 -22.81 3.04
CA SER A 69 -1.72 -23.98 2.32
C SER A 69 -1.79 -25.27 3.14
N ARG A 70 -1.57 -25.19 4.46
CA ARG A 70 -1.70 -26.34 5.36
C ARG A 70 -3.15 -26.82 5.47
N GLN A 71 -4.11 -25.91 5.65
CA GLN A 71 -5.54 -26.26 5.71
C GLN A 71 -6.01 -26.92 4.42
N LEU A 72 -5.65 -26.34 3.28
CA LEU A 72 -5.98 -26.90 1.97
C LEU A 72 -5.39 -28.31 1.81
N ALA A 73 -4.12 -28.51 2.21
CA ALA A 73 -3.49 -29.83 2.18
C ALA A 73 -4.20 -30.86 3.07
N ILE A 74 -4.69 -30.46 4.26
CA ILE A 74 -5.45 -31.36 5.16
C ILE A 74 -6.77 -31.78 4.51
N LEU A 75 -7.51 -30.83 3.92
CA LEU A 75 -8.81 -31.10 3.29
C LEU A 75 -8.66 -31.99 2.05
N LEU A 76 -7.63 -31.76 1.24
CA LEU A 76 -7.31 -32.62 0.10
C LEU A 76 -6.91 -34.03 0.53
N ASN A 77 -6.12 -34.15 1.61
CA ASN A 77 -5.73 -35.46 2.14
C ASN A 77 -6.92 -36.21 2.76
N ALA A 78 -7.92 -35.49 3.29
CA ALA A 78 -9.19 -36.02 3.72
C ALA A 78 -10.14 -36.42 2.56
N LYS A 79 -9.68 -36.31 1.30
CA LYS A 79 -10.46 -36.59 0.08
C LYS A 79 -11.73 -35.75 -0.07
N ILE A 80 -11.73 -34.57 0.52
CA ILE A 80 -12.81 -33.59 0.32
C ILE A 80 -12.69 -33.05 -1.11
N PRO A 81 -13.81 -32.87 -1.83
CA PRO A 81 -13.80 -32.25 -3.15
C PRO A 81 -13.06 -30.92 -3.14
N LEU A 82 -12.26 -30.65 -4.17
CA LEU A 82 -11.43 -29.45 -4.24
C LEU A 82 -12.26 -28.16 -4.12
N ILE A 83 -13.46 -28.15 -4.68
CA ILE A 83 -14.37 -27.00 -4.63
C ILE A 83 -14.77 -26.69 -3.17
N ASP A 84 -15.18 -27.72 -2.42
CA ASP A 84 -15.60 -27.60 -1.02
C ASP A 84 -14.40 -27.23 -0.12
N ALA A 85 -13.22 -27.77 -0.45
CA ALA A 85 -11.99 -27.46 0.27
C ALA A 85 -11.56 -25.99 0.10
N ILE A 86 -11.70 -25.43 -1.11
CA ILE A 86 -11.40 -24.02 -1.39
C ILE A 86 -12.41 -23.11 -0.67
N GLU A 87 -13.70 -23.45 -0.70
CA GLU A 87 -14.76 -22.68 -0.03
C GLU A 87 -14.55 -22.68 1.49
N ALA A 88 -14.31 -23.85 2.10
CA ALA A 88 -14.03 -23.96 3.52
C ALA A 88 -12.75 -23.22 3.95
N THR A 89 -11.70 -23.24 3.10
CA THR A 89 -10.47 -22.49 3.39
C THR A 89 -10.69 -20.98 3.25
N ALA A 90 -11.50 -20.53 2.28
CA ALA A 90 -11.83 -19.12 2.10
C ALA A 90 -12.62 -18.54 3.28
N ASP A 91 -13.48 -19.34 3.92
CA ASP A 91 -14.24 -18.95 5.12
C ASP A 91 -13.38 -18.89 6.39
N GLN A 92 -12.31 -19.70 6.49
CA GLN A 92 -11.42 -19.74 7.65
C GLN A 92 -10.28 -18.71 7.59
N VAL A 93 -10.00 -18.13 6.43
CA VAL A 93 -8.92 -17.17 6.25
C VAL A 93 -9.35 -15.77 6.75
N GLU A 94 -8.69 -15.30 7.81
CA GLU A 94 -8.94 -13.99 8.41
C GLU A 94 -8.42 -12.83 7.54
N HIS A 95 -7.41 -13.08 6.69
CA HIS A 95 -6.78 -12.04 5.89
C HIS A 95 -7.61 -11.73 4.63
N PRO A 96 -8.18 -10.51 4.49
CA PRO A 96 -9.12 -10.18 3.43
C PRO A 96 -8.52 -10.29 2.02
N GLU A 97 -7.21 -10.08 1.88
CA GLU A 97 -6.51 -10.24 0.60
C GLU A 97 -6.32 -11.70 0.18
N VAL A 98 -6.13 -12.61 1.15
CA VAL A 98 -5.99 -14.05 0.85
C VAL A 98 -7.36 -14.63 0.49
N ARG A 99 -8.42 -14.18 1.18
CA ARG A 99 -9.80 -14.53 0.84
C ARG A 99 -10.19 -14.09 -0.57
N LYS A 100 -9.82 -12.86 -0.98
CA LYS A 100 -9.99 -12.38 -2.36
C LYS A 100 -9.18 -13.16 -3.41
N ALA A 101 -8.10 -13.83 -3.02
CA ALA A 101 -7.33 -14.66 -3.95
C ALA A 101 -8.00 -16.03 -4.19
N LEU A 102 -8.88 -16.46 -3.28
CA LEU A 102 -9.61 -17.72 -3.35
C LEU A 102 -11.01 -17.60 -3.99
N THR A 103 -11.54 -16.37 -4.13
CA THR A 103 -12.88 -16.07 -4.69
C THR A 103 -12.80 -15.02 -5.78
#